data_AF-A0A367GNJ3-F1
#
_entry.id   AF-A0A367GNJ3-F1
#
_cell.length_a   1.000
_cell.length_b   1.000
_cell.length_c   1.000
_cell.angle_alpha   90.00
_cell.angle_beta   90.00
_cell.angle_gamma   90.00
#
_symmetry.space_group_name_H-M   'P 1'
#
loop_
_entity.id
_entity.type
_entity.pdbx_description
1 polymer ?
#
loop_
_entity_poly.entity_id
_entity_poly.type
_entity_poly.pdbx_seq_one_letter_code
_entity_poly.pdbx_strand_id
1 'polypeptide(L)'
;MKKSKFEKEALSEKPYDIKHRCYQFSKEIVLFVSTAKYERIYFSIFDQLLRSATSIGANIVEGKSGSSLKDFRNFYTIALKSSNETNIGSV
;
A
#
# COMPACT_ATOMS: atom_id res chain seq x y z
N MET A 1 1.92 7.22 -40.80
CA MET A 1 2.15 6.15 -39.79
C MET A 1 1.20 6.38 -38.62
N LYS A 2 0.06 5.68 -38.56
CA LYS A 2 -0.91 5.85 -37.47
C LYS A 2 -0.42 4.99 -36.29
N LYS A 3 0.07 5.65 -35.23
CA LYS A 3 0.41 4.98 -33.97
C LYS A 3 -0.77 4.13 -33.50
N SER A 4 -0.49 2.88 -33.12
CA SER A 4 -1.51 1.90 -32.77
C SER A 4 -2.28 2.37 -31.53
N LYS A 5 -3.53 1.90 -31.36
CA LYS A 5 -4.35 2.20 -30.19
C LYS A 5 -3.61 1.90 -28.86
N PHE A 6 -2.71 0.92 -28.87
CA PHE A 6 -1.84 0.56 -27.75
C PHE A 6 -0.78 1.63 -27.41
N GLU A 7 -0.22 2.32 -28.41
CA GLU A 7 0.77 3.40 -28.17
C GLU A 7 0.13 4.68 -27.63
N LYS A 8 -1.19 4.87 -27.82
CA LYS A 8 -1.91 6.03 -27.28
C LYS A 8 -2.34 5.86 -25.82
N GLU A 9 -2.48 4.62 -25.33
CA GLU A 9 -2.77 4.35 -23.92
C GLU A 9 -1.53 4.52 -23.02
N ALA A 10 -0.33 4.35 -23.57
CA ALA A 10 0.94 4.57 -22.87
C ALA A 10 1.22 6.05 -22.53
N LEU A 11 0.42 6.99 -23.06
CA LEU A 11 0.57 8.43 -22.85
C LEU A 11 -0.65 9.04 -22.16
N SER A 12 -1.09 8.41 -21.07
CA SER A 12 -2.07 8.96 -20.13
C SER A 12 -1.52 8.79 -18.73
N GLU A 13 -0.67 9.72 -18.29
CA GLU A 13 -0.26 9.86 -16.90
C GLU A 13 -1.45 10.27 -16.01
N LYS A 14 -2.34 9.30 -15.73
CA LYS A 14 -3.33 9.42 -14.65
C LYS A 14 -2.76 8.83 -13.38
N PRO A 15 -3.08 9.39 -12.20
CA PRO A 15 -2.63 8.84 -10.95
C PRO A 15 -3.17 7.43 -10.82
N TYR A 16 -2.26 6.47 -10.81
CA TYR A 16 -2.53 5.06 -10.63
C TYR A 16 -3.39 4.83 -9.37
N ASP A 17 -4.46 4.02 -9.50
CA ASP A 17 -5.47 3.79 -8.46
C ASP A 17 -4.79 3.46 -7.11
N ILE A 18 -5.18 4.17 -6.05
CA ILE A 18 -4.59 4.03 -4.71
C ILE A 18 -4.65 2.58 -4.19
N LYS A 19 -5.73 1.85 -4.48
CA LYS A 19 -5.86 0.42 -4.10
C LYS A 19 -4.82 -0.42 -4.81
N HIS A 20 -4.59 -0.15 -6.10
CA HIS A 20 -3.59 -0.88 -6.85
C HIS A 20 -2.18 -0.56 -6.32
N ARG A 21 -1.95 0.68 -5.88
CA ARG A 21 -0.68 1.11 -5.26
C ARG A 21 -0.44 0.42 -3.94
N CYS A 22 -1.44 0.41 -3.07
CA CYS A 22 -1.37 -0.30 -1.81
C CYS A 22 -1.18 -1.81 -2.02
N TYR A 23 -1.87 -2.41 -3.00
CA TYR A 23 -1.69 -3.83 -3.32
C TYR A 23 -0.26 -4.17 -3.76
N GLN A 24 0.30 -3.40 -4.71
CA GLN A 24 1.69 -3.63 -5.13
C GLN A 24 2.66 -3.39 -3.99
N PHE A 25 2.46 -2.33 -3.22
CA PHE A 25 3.29 -2.04 -2.04
C PHE A 25 3.27 -3.18 -1.02
N SER A 26 2.09 -3.68 -0.66
CA SER A 26 1.97 -4.83 0.24
C SER A 26 2.66 -6.08 -0.33
N LYS A 27 2.52 -6.33 -1.63
CA LYS A 27 3.19 -7.46 -2.31
C LYS A 27 4.72 -7.32 -2.28
N GLU A 28 5.25 -6.12 -2.53
CA GLU A 28 6.68 -5.83 -2.47
C GLU A 28 7.24 -6.03 -1.07
N ILE A 29 6.54 -5.57 -0.03
CA ILE A 29 6.95 -5.79 1.37
C ILE A 29 6.93 -7.28 1.73
N VAL A 30 5.87 -8.02 1.38
CA VAL A 30 5.81 -9.47 1.61
C VAL A 30 7.00 -10.16 0.94
N LEU A 31 7.30 -9.81 -0.32
CA LEU A 31 8.42 -10.38 -1.04
C LEU A 31 9.76 -10.05 -0.38
N PHE A 32 9.96 -8.79 0.03
CA PHE A 32 11.15 -8.34 0.74
C PHE A 32 11.37 -9.14 2.04
N VAL A 33 10.35 -9.23 2.90
CA VAL A 33 10.45 -9.97 4.17
C VAL A 33 10.68 -11.46 3.92
N SER A 34 10.00 -12.07 2.94
CA SER A 34 10.11 -13.51 2.66
C SER A 34 11.46 -13.93 2.08
N THR A 35 12.17 -13.01 1.43
CA THR A 35 13.45 -13.30 0.75
C THR A 35 14.67 -12.81 1.52
N ALA A 36 14.48 -11.90 2.48
CA ALA A 36 15.56 -11.41 3.31
C ALA A 36 16.07 -12.50 4.26
N LYS A 37 17.40 -12.65 4.34
CA LYS A 37 18.05 -13.42 5.40
C LYS A 37 18.41 -12.47 6.54
N TYR A 38 17.80 -12.67 7.70
CA TYR A 38 18.02 -11.83 8.88
C TYR A 38 18.10 -12.67 10.15
N GLU A 39 18.83 -12.17 11.13
CA GLU A 39 18.94 -12.79 12.45
C GLU A 39 17.63 -12.73 13.23
N ARG A 40 17.45 -13.68 14.16
CA ARG A 40 16.24 -13.79 14.99
C ARG A 40 15.90 -12.50 15.74
N ILE A 41 16.90 -11.71 16.11
CA ILE A 41 16.71 -10.44 16.82
C ILE A 41 15.86 -9.43 16.02
N TYR A 42 15.84 -9.52 14.69
CA TYR A 42 15.09 -8.61 13.82
C TYR A 42 13.64 -9.04 13.56
N PHE A 43 13.24 -10.24 14.01
CA PHE A 43 11.93 -10.82 13.66
C PHE A 43 10.76 -9.91 14.07
N SER A 44 10.85 -9.26 15.23
CA SER A 44 9.80 -8.34 15.70
C SER A 44 9.65 -7.12 14.80
N ILE A 45 10.75 -6.60 14.24
CA ILE A 45 10.74 -5.44 13.34
C ILE A 45 10.13 -5.83 12.01
N PHE A 46 10.50 -6.98 11.47
CA PHE A 46 9.92 -7.49 10.22
C PHE A 46 8.43 -7.83 10.35
N ASP A 47 8.00 -8.36 11.50
CA ASP A 47 6.58 -8.59 11.79
C ASP A 47 5.79 -7.26 11.85
N GLN A 48 6.34 -6.26 12.54
CA GLN A 48 5.74 -4.92 12.60
C GLN A 48 5.63 -4.28 11.21
N LEU A 49 6.70 -4.36 10.41
CA LEU A 49 6.71 -3.86 9.03
C LEU A 49 5.66 -4.55 8.17
N LEU A 50 5.56 -5.89 8.25
CA LEU A 50 4.60 -6.65 7.46
C LEU A 50 3.16 -6.27 7.82
N ARG A 51 2.87 -6.16 9.12
CA ARG A 51 1.54 -5.77 9.62
C ARG A 51 1.16 -4.35 9.23
N SER A 52 2.05 -3.37 9.43
CA SER A 52 1.76 -1.97 9.11
C SER A 52 1.60 -1.77 7.60
N ALA A 53 2.48 -2.35 6.78
CA ALA A 53 2.42 -2.19 5.32
C ALA A 53 1.17 -2.83 4.70
N THR A 54 0.75 -4.01 5.18
CA THR A 54 -0.46 -4.68 4.68
C THR A 54 -1.75 -4.03 5.19
N SER A 55 -1.71 -3.45 6.40
CA SER A 55 -2.83 -2.71 7.00
C SER A 55 -3.24 -1.49 6.16
N ILE A 56 -2.31 -0.83 5.48
CA ILE A 56 -2.61 0.32 4.59
C ILE A 56 -3.64 -0.09 3.54
N GLY A 57 -3.36 -1.16 2.78
CA GLY A 57 -4.26 -1.64 1.73
C GLY A 57 -5.59 -2.16 2.27
N ALA A 58 -5.56 -2.89 3.39
CA ALA A 58 -6.76 -3.42 4.04
C ALA A 58 -7.74 -2.29 4.42
N ASN A 59 -7.25 -1.26 5.12
CA ASN A 59 -8.08 -0.14 5.53
C ASN A 59 -8.63 0.67 4.34
N ILE A 60 -7.88 0.82 3.25
CA ILE A 60 -8.38 1.48 2.04
C ILE A 60 -9.55 0.70 1.40
N VAL A 61 -9.49 -0.64 1.42
CA VAL A 61 -10.58 -1.51 0.92
C VAL A 61 -11.79 -1.48 1.84
N GLU A 62 -11.57 -1.50 3.16
CA GLU A 62 -12.64 -1.41 4.17
C GLU A 62 -13.36 -0.06 4.09
N GLY A 63 -12.62 1.05 3.99
CA GLY A 63 -13.19 2.38 3.83
C GLY A 63 -14.08 2.53 2.60
N LYS A 64 -13.71 1.89 1.48
CA LYS A 64 -14.53 1.88 0.26
C LYS A 64 -15.81 1.05 0.40
N SER A 65 -15.82 0.07 1.29
CA SER A 65 -16.98 -0.79 1.59
C SER A 65 -17.84 -0.24 2.73
N GLY A 66 -17.42 0.87 3.35
CA GLY A 66 -18.11 1.50 4.48
C GLY A 66 -19.48 2.08 4.11
N SER A 67 -20.34 2.16 5.13
CA SER A 67 -21.73 2.61 4.98
C SER A 67 -21.90 4.14 4.92
N SER A 68 -20.88 4.90 5.33
CA SER A 68 -20.94 6.34 5.46
C SER A 68 -19.63 7.04 5.07
N LEU A 69 -19.73 8.34 4.76
CA LEU A 69 -18.55 9.18 4.52
C LEU A 69 -17.66 9.31 5.77
N LYS A 70 -18.25 9.21 6.96
CA LYS A 70 -17.51 9.19 8.24
C LYS A 70 -16.65 7.92 8.32
N ASP A 71 -17.22 6.76 8.01
CA ASP A 71 -16.48 5.48 7.99
C ASP A 71 -15.34 5.54 6.96
N PHE A 72 -15.62 6.03 5.75
CA PHE A 72 -14.61 6.21 4.72
C PHE A 72 -13.41 7.02 5.23
N ARG A 73 -13.64 8.17 5.87
CA ARG A 73 -12.57 9.03 6.43
C ARG A 73 -11.82 8.36 7.58
N ASN A 74 -12.53 7.65 8.45
CA ASN A 74 -11.91 6.94 9.58
C ASN A 74 -10.94 5.88 9.09
N PHE A 75 -11.36 5.03 8.14
CA PHE A 75 -10.50 4.00 7.55
C PHE A 75 -9.30 4.58 6.82
N TYR A 76 -9.47 5.67 6.07
CA TYR A 76 -8.33 6.36 5.43
C TYR A 76 -7.36 6.98 6.45
N THR A 77 -7.88 7.44 7.59
CA THR A 77 -7.03 7.93 8.70
C THR A 77 -6.22 6.80 9.32
N ILE A 78 -6.81 5.61 9.47
CA ILE A 78 -6.08 4.43 9.95
C ILE A 78 -5.01 4.01 8.93
N ALA A 79 -5.34 3.99 7.64
CA ALA A 79 -4.38 3.70 6.57
C ALA A 79 -3.18 4.68 6.59
N LEU A 80 -3.43 5.98 6.83
CA LEU A 80 -2.38 6.98 6.98
C LEU A 80 -1.48 6.69 8.20
N LYS A 81 -2.07 6.34 9.34
CA LYS A 81 -1.30 5.96 10.54
C LYS A 81 -0.42 4.74 10.27
N SER A 82 -0.97 3.69 9.64
CA SER A 82 -0.18 2.51 9.25
C SER A 82 0.93 2.86 8.24
N SER A 83 0.69 3.81 7.33
CA SER A 83 1.72 4.32 6.42
C SER A 83 2.86 5.01 7.17
N ASN A 84 2.54 5.80 8.20
CA ASN A 84 3.55 6.46 9.03
C ASN A 84 4.33 5.46 9.90
N GLU A 85 3.70 4.38 10.36
CA GLU A 85 4.39 3.29 11.06
C GLU A 85 5.31 2.48 10.13
N THR A 86 4.90 2.33 8.87
CA THR A 86 5.69 1.62 7.84
C THR A 86 6.94 2.43 7.47
N ASN A 87 6.80 3.75 7.39
CA ASN A 87 7.91 4.66 7.14
C ASN A 87 8.43 5.25 8.46
N ILE A 88 9.37 4.54 9.10
CA ILE A 88 10.18 5.09 10.19
C ILE A 88 11.00 6.28 9.63
N GLY A 89 10.45 7.50 9.70
CA GLY A 89 11.19 8.72 9.35
C GLY A 89 10.47 9.75 8.49
N SER A 90 9.39 10.34 9.00
CA SER A 90 8.93 11.66 8.50
C SER A 90 8.42 12.50 9.67
N VAL A 91 9.35 12.81 10.59
CA VAL A 91 9.33 14.00 11.44
C VAL A 91 10.41 14.95 10.95
#